data_AF-M5C4D0-F1
#
_entry.id   AF-M5C4D0-F1
#
_cell.length_a   1.000
_cell.length_b   1.000
_cell.length_c   1.000
_cell.angle_alpha   90.00
_cell.angle_beta   90.00
_cell.angle_gamma   90.00
#
_symmetry.space_group_name_H-M   'P 1'
#
loop_
_entity.id
_entity.type
_entity.pdbx_description
1 polymer ?
#
loop_
_entity_poly.entity_id
_entity_poly.type
_entity_poly.pdbx_seq_one_letter_code
_entity_poly.pdbx_strand_id
1 'polypeptide(L)'
;MYNKGVKNQFIMTSYLSTADKTFRQFDKIMGDEIIALDDPTSATNLPIKNFLLKRGVTWADEFNNLRASVTDNGTIPVADVTDTKYNDTVGIWSMRISLKIMRQYYLTFMGKDAEIDPSIEERIQNYYQNDTAPLMDWNEVYELPSSYHYESIITDLLKTHLLGARYIVALAGAILISLGAISRIHSRPRDRFQWGIIMSRIFMGTALIVLLALNFGEIQSLWVWDYQENQQAGVFRWIWAWMVLPTLAIAFAAEFVIEAVLLRCAGLAIARKRGRVKTSLGRAFFSRPLSWSKPAK
;
A
#
# COMPACT_ATOMS: atom_id res chain seq x y z
N MET A 1 2.89 16.96 -9.09
CA MET A 1 2.49 15.58 -9.46
C MET A 1 3.20 14.53 -8.60
N TYR A 2 4.53 14.56 -8.49
CA TYR A 2 5.33 13.67 -7.61
C TYR A 2 4.85 13.62 -6.14
N ASN A 3 4.60 14.78 -5.52
CA ASN A 3 4.15 14.87 -4.12
C ASN A 3 2.76 14.21 -3.87
N LYS A 4 1.85 14.29 -4.87
CA LYS A 4 0.53 13.62 -4.80
C LYS A 4 0.67 12.10 -4.89
N GLY A 5 1.56 11.62 -5.74
CA GLY A 5 1.84 10.20 -5.84
C GLY A 5 2.42 9.63 -4.54
N VAL A 6 3.52 10.19 -4.03
CA VAL A 6 4.15 9.70 -2.78
C VAL A 6 3.15 9.69 -1.62
N LYS A 7 2.32 10.73 -1.51
CA LYS A 7 1.19 10.78 -0.57
C LYS A 7 0.22 9.61 -0.77
N ASN A 8 -0.20 9.32 -2.01
CA ASN A 8 -1.13 8.23 -2.32
C ASN A 8 -0.56 6.84 -1.97
N GLN A 9 0.72 6.61 -2.25
CA GLN A 9 1.40 5.36 -1.85
C GLN A 9 1.45 5.21 -0.33
N PHE A 10 1.84 6.27 0.38
CA PHE A 10 1.92 6.26 1.83
C PHE A 10 0.55 6.01 2.45
N ILE A 11 -0.48 6.68 1.98
CA ILE A 11 -1.86 6.51 2.46
C ILE A 11 -2.33 5.07 2.24
N MET A 12 -2.17 4.53 1.04
CA MET A 12 -2.61 3.17 0.72
C MET A 12 -1.90 2.11 1.57
N THR A 13 -0.57 2.21 1.68
CA THR A 13 0.22 1.25 2.48
C THR A 13 -0.15 1.35 3.97
N SER A 14 -0.36 2.58 4.46
CA SER A 14 -0.78 2.81 5.85
C SER A 14 -2.20 2.30 6.11
N TYR A 15 -3.11 2.50 5.16
CA TYR A 15 -4.49 2.00 5.24
C TYR A 15 -4.51 0.47 5.34
N LEU A 16 -3.89 -0.23 4.39
CA LEU A 16 -3.87 -1.70 4.35
C LEU A 16 -3.15 -2.31 5.56
N SER A 17 -2.00 -1.75 5.95
CA SER A 17 -1.27 -2.24 7.14
C SER A 17 -2.03 -1.98 8.44
N THR A 18 -2.75 -0.86 8.55
CA THR A 18 -3.58 -0.56 9.72
C THR A 18 -4.80 -1.48 9.77
N ALA A 19 -5.39 -1.80 8.61
CA ALA A 19 -6.49 -2.75 8.50
C ALA A 19 -6.07 -4.15 8.96
N ASP A 20 -4.98 -4.71 8.42
CA ASP A 20 -4.47 -6.04 8.81
C ASP A 20 -4.22 -6.13 10.34
N LYS A 21 -3.50 -5.17 10.91
CA LYS A 21 -3.25 -5.15 12.37
C LYS A 21 -4.55 -5.02 13.18
N THR A 22 -5.50 -4.27 12.65
CA THR A 22 -6.79 -4.06 13.29
C THR A 22 -7.62 -5.32 13.32
N PHE A 23 -7.74 -6.02 12.19
CA PHE A 23 -8.53 -7.24 12.13
C PHE A 23 -7.90 -8.37 12.94
N ARG A 24 -6.57 -8.52 12.92
CA ARG A 24 -5.89 -9.45 13.84
C ARG A 24 -6.17 -9.15 15.31
N GLN A 25 -6.23 -7.87 15.69
CA GLN A 25 -6.58 -7.47 17.05
C GLN A 25 -8.07 -7.69 17.34
N PHE A 26 -8.93 -7.46 16.37
CA PHE A 26 -10.37 -7.70 16.48
C PHE A 26 -10.65 -9.18 16.72
N ASP A 27 -10.08 -10.07 15.88
CA ASP A 27 -10.21 -11.52 16.00
C ASP A 27 -9.72 -12.01 17.36
N LYS A 28 -8.58 -11.46 17.82
CA LYS A 28 -8.06 -11.76 19.16
C LYS A 28 -9.05 -11.36 20.25
N ILE A 29 -9.58 -10.14 20.22
CA ILE A 29 -10.54 -9.67 21.23
C ILE A 29 -11.82 -10.53 21.17
N MET A 30 -12.33 -10.81 19.98
CA MET A 30 -13.52 -11.64 19.81
C MET A 30 -13.30 -13.09 20.28
N GLY A 31 -12.07 -13.62 20.19
CA GLY A 31 -11.71 -14.93 20.71
C GLY A 31 -11.41 -14.99 22.21
N ASP A 32 -10.88 -13.91 22.79
CA ASP A 32 -10.55 -13.81 24.22
C ASP A 32 -11.79 -13.51 25.09
N GLU A 33 -12.80 -12.84 24.53
CA GLU A 33 -14.00 -12.41 25.24
C GLU A 33 -15.14 -13.43 25.12
N ILE A 34 -15.82 -13.74 26.23
CA ILE A 34 -17.01 -14.59 26.23
C ILE A 34 -18.21 -13.72 25.84
N ILE A 35 -18.67 -13.87 24.60
CA ILE A 35 -19.85 -13.16 24.08
C ILE A 35 -20.97 -14.17 23.84
N ALA A 36 -22.07 -13.97 24.57
CA ALA A 36 -23.26 -14.79 24.52
C ALA A 36 -24.44 -13.93 24.04
N LEU A 37 -25.08 -14.31 22.93
CA LEU A 37 -26.19 -13.52 22.33
C LEU A 37 -27.47 -13.53 23.19
N ASP A 38 -27.64 -14.56 24.03
CA ASP A 38 -28.72 -14.67 25.01
C ASP A 38 -28.45 -13.85 26.28
N ASP A 39 -27.19 -13.52 26.56
CA ASP A 39 -26.79 -12.66 27.68
C ASP A 39 -26.77 -11.16 27.28
N PRO A 40 -27.71 -10.33 27.78
CA PRO A 40 -27.72 -8.90 27.50
C PRO A 40 -26.50 -8.16 28.07
N THR A 41 -25.78 -8.71 29.06
CA THR A 41 -24.58 -8.08 29.61
C THR A 41 -23.42 -8.06 28.60
N SER A 42 -23.42 -8.98 27.63
CA SER A 42 -22.48 -9.02 26.51
C SER A 42 -22.45 -7.70 25.72
N ALA A 43 -23.58 -6.98 25.62
CA ALA A 43 -23.66 -5.66 24.97
C ALA A 43 -22.81 -4.57 25.66
N THR A 44 -22.43 -4.81 26.92
CA THR A 44 -21.63 -3.89 27.74
C THR A 44 -20.16 -4.27 27.83
N ASN A 45 -19.72 -5.31 27.10
CA ASN A 45 -18.33 -5.77 27.07
C ASN A 45 -17.35 -4.60 26.79
N LEU A 46 -16.54 -4.26 27.78
CA LEU A 46 -15.66 -3.08 27.76
C LEU A 46 -14.55 -3.20 26.71
N PRO A 47 -13.82 -4.33 26.60
CA PRO A 47 -12.81 -4.52 25.55
C PRO A 47 -13.33 -4.29 24.13
N ILE A 48 -14.44 -4.93 23.75
CA ILE A 48 -15.03 -4.78 22.40
C ILE A 48 -15.56 -3.36 22.20
N LYS A 49 -16.28 -2.82 23.19
CA LYS A 49 -16.79 -1.44 23.16
C LYS A 49 -15.66 -0.44 22.91
N ASN A 50 -14.58 -0.52 23.67
CA ASN A 50 -13.45 0.40 23.54
C ASN A 50 -12.72 0.24 22.20
N PHE A 51 -12.70 -0.98 21.65
CA PHE A 51 -12.11 -1.25 20.35
C PHE A 51 -12.93 -0.64 19.21
N LEU A 52 -14.25 -0.86 19.20
CA LEU A 52 -15.15 -0.40 18.15
C LEU A 52 -15.42 1.11 18.21
N LEU A 53 -15.51 1.69 19.41
CA LEU A 53 -15.77 3.12 19.58
C LEU A 53 -14.69 3.99 18.92
N LYS A 54 -13.43 3.58 19.01
CA LYS A 54 -12.30 4.26 18.34
C LYS A 54 -12.42 4.23 16.81
N ARG A 55 -13.31 3.40 16.27
CA ARG A 55 -13.55 3.17 14.84
C ARG A 55 -14.95 3.64 14.42
N GLY A 56 -15.62 4.43 15.26
CA GLY A 56 -16.93 5.00 14.95
C GLY A 56 -18.08 3.99 14.97
N VAL A 57 -17.87 2.81 15.58
CA VAL A 57 -18.89 1.77 15.68
C VAL A 57 -19.29 1.59 17.15
N THR A 58 -20.59 1.60 17.43
CA THR A 58 -21.11 1.38 18.78
C THR A 58 -21.38 -0.10 19.01
N TRP A 59 -20.61 -0.74 19.90
CA TRP A 59 -20.76 -2.18 20.18
C TRP A 59 -22.19 -2.56 20.59
N ALA A 60 -22.81 -1.80 21.50
CA ALA A 60 -24.15 -2.12 21.99
C ALA A 60 -25.19 -2.13 20.86
N ASP A 61 -25.10 -1.18 19.92
CA ASP A 61 -26.01 -1.12 18.77
C ASP A 61 -25.80 -2.31 17.83
N GLU A 62 -24.54 -2.63 17.50
CA GLU A 62 -24.21 -3.79 16.66
C GLU A 62 -24.64 -5.12 17.30
N PHE A 63 -24.39 -5.29 18.60
CA PHE A 63 -24.78 -6.49 19.35
C PHE A 63 -26.31 -6.65 19.38
N ASN A 64 -27.04 -5.58 19.68
CA ASN A 64 -28.51 -5.63 19.73
C ASN A 64 -29.11 -5.90 18.36
N ASN A 65 -28.55 -5.29 17.30
CA ASN A 65 -28.98 -5.56 15.92
C ASN A 65 -28.70 -7.01 15.52
N LEU A 66 -27.51 -7.54 15.82
CA LEU A 66 -27.17 -8.95 15.57
C LEU A 66 -28.13 -9.88 16.31
N ARG A 67 -28.36 -9.63 17.60
CA ARG A 67 -29.29 -10.42 18.41
C ARG A 67 -30.70 -10.39 17.81
N ALA A 68 -31.17 -9.21 17.40
CA ALA A 68 -32.46 -9.05 16.77
C ALA A 68 -32.56 -9.83 15.44
N SER A 69 -31.54 -9.79 14.59
CA SER A 69 -31.49 -10.57 13.35
C SER A 69 -31.49 -12.09 13.60
N VAL A 70 -30.73 -12.56 14.60
CA VAL A 70 -30.66 -13.99 14.94
C VAL A 70 -32.00 -14.50 15.47
N THR A 71 -32.64 -13.71 16.34
CA THR A 71 -33.85 -14.12 17.09
C THR A 71 -35.17 -13.72 16.43
N ASP A 72 -35.15 -13.18 15.20
CA ASP A 72 -36.32 -12.56 14.54
C ASP A 72 -37.02 -11.54 15.44
N ASN A 73 -36.26 -10.55 15.91
CA ASN A 73 -36.68 -9.53 16.87
C ASN A 73 -37.21 -10.12 18.19
N GLY A 74 -36.64 -11.23 18.66
CA GLY A 74 -37.01 -11.89 19.91
C GLY A 74 -38.18 -12.86 19.80
N THR A 75 -38.64 -13.18 18.57
CA THR A 75 -39.71 -14.16 18.34
C THR A 75 -39.22 -15.60 18.63
N ILE A 76 -37.92 -15.86 18.44
CA ILE A 76 -37.30 -17.17 18.63
C ILE A 76 -36.18 -17.05 19.69
N PRO A 77 -36.19 -17.88 20.75
CA PRO A 77 -35.07 -17.96 21.68
C PRO A 77 -33.78 -18.36 20.96
N VAL A 78 -32.63 -17.82 21.38
CA VAL A 78 -31.32 -18.11 20.75
C VAL A 78 -31.05 -19.63 20.70
N ALA A 79 -31.44 -20.37 21.74
CA ALA A 79 -31.27 -21.82 21.82
C ALA A 79 -32.08 -22.62 20.78
N ASP A 80 -33.15 -22.03 20.24
CA ASP A 80 -34.04 -22.66 19.26
C ASP A 80 -33.73 -22.21 17.81
N VAL A 81 -32.75 -21.32 17.63
CA VAL A 81 -32.30 -20.89 16.31
C VAL A 81 -31.49 -22.02 15.66
N THR A 82 -31.75 -22.29 14.38
CA THR A 82 -30.99 -23.31 13.65
C THR A 82 -29.54 -22.88 13.46
N ASP A 83 -28.61 -23.84 13.53
CA ASP A 83 -27.17 -23.58 13.35
C ASP A 83 -26.86 -22.85 12.04
N THR A 84 -27.55 -23.21 10.95
CA THR A 84 -27.40 -22.55 9.65
C THR A 84 -27.79 -21.08 9.72
N LYS A 85 -28.98 -20.76 10.28
CA LYS A 85 -29.43 -19.37 10.40
C LYS A 85 -28.48 -18.57 11.30
N TYR A 86 -28.05 -19.18 12.40
CA TYR A 86 -27.10 -18.55 13.32
C TYR A 86 -25.79 -18.19 12.61
N ASN A 87 -25.17 -19.17 11.95
CA ASN A 87 -23.88 -19.00 11.28
C ASN A 87 -23.96 -17.98 10.13
N ASP A 88 -25.01 -18.05 9.31
CA ASP A 88 -25.20 -17.11 8.19
C ASP A 88 -25.40 -15.69 8.71
N THR A 89 -26.21 -15.50 9.75
CA THR A 89 -26.49 -14.17 10.31
C THR A 89 -25.25 -13.56 10.96
N VAL A 90 -24.50 -14.35 11.74
CA VAL A 90 -23.24 -13.92 12.36
C VAL A 90 -22.18 -13.63 11.29
N GLY A 91 -22.11 -14.44 10.25
CA GLY A 91 -21.23 -14.24 9.09
C GLY A 91 -21.50 -12.93 8.36
N ILE A 92 -22.77 -12.68 8.00
CA ILE A 92 -23.22 -11.42 7.39
C ILE A 92 -22.85 -10.23 8.27
N TRP A 93 -23.12 -10.32 9.57
CA TRP A 93 -22.78 -9.27 10.53
C TRP A 93 -21.27 -9.00 10.57
N SER A 94 -20.44 -10.05 10.61
CA SER A 94 -18.98 -9.96 10.62
C SER A 94 -18.45 -9.23 9.37
N MET A 95 -18.99 -9.57 8.20
CA MET A 95 -18.64 -8.89 6.95
C MET A 95 -19.03 -7.41 6.96
N ARG A 96 -20.21 -7.07 7.51
CA ARG A 96 -20.69 -5.68 7.60
C ARG A 96 -19.87 -4.84 8.58
N ILE A 97 -19.55 -5.36 9.76
CA ILE A 97 -18.74 -4.61 10.75
C ILE A 97 -17.33 -4.37 10.21
N SER A 98 -16.77 -5.35 9.49
CA SER A 98 -15.50 -5.21 8.78
C SER A 98 -15.54 -4.06 7.77
N LEU A 99 -16.58 -4.02 6.93
CA LEU A 99 -16.75 -2.95 5.94
C LEU A 99 -16.95 -1.57 6.59
N LYS A 100 -17.68 -1.47 7.71
CA LYS A 100 -17.84 -0.23 8.48
C LYS A 100 -16.50 0.31 8.98
N ILE A 101 -15.67 -0.57 9.55
CA ILE A 101 -14.33 -0.23 10.03
C ILE A 101 -13.45 0.26 8.87
N MET A 102 -13.46 -0.46 7.75
CA MET A 102 -12.70 -0.10 6.55
C MET A 102 -13.11 1.25 5.98
N ARG A 103 -14.41 1.50 5.85
CA ARG A 103 -14.94 2.80 5.44
C ARG A 103 -14.48 3.92 6.36
N GLN A 104 -14.51 3.71 7.68
CA GLN A 104 -14.04 4.72 8.63
C GLN A 104 -12.55 5.01 8.50
N TYR A 105 -11.73 3.98 8.26
CA TYR A 105 -10.32 4.18 7.95
C TYR A 105 -10.11 4.97 6.68
N TYR A 106 -10.91 4.71 5.64
CA TYR A 106 -10.81 5.44 4.39
C TYR A 106 -11.03 6.94 4.65
N LEU A 107 -12.14 7.30 5.31
CA LEU A 107 -12.44 8.69 5.66
C LEU A 107 -11.36 9.32 6.56
N THR A 108 -10.78 8.54 7.48
CA THR A 108 -9.71 9.04 8.38
C THR A 108 -8.42 9.34 7.62
N PHE A 109 -8.00 8.46 6.71
CA PHE A 109 -6.76 8.60 5.95
C PHE A 109 -6.88 9.59 4.78
N MET A 110 -8.06 9.69 4.17
CA MET A 110 -8.31 10.59 3.04
C MET A 110 -8.69 12.01 3.48
N GLY A 111 -9.18 12.16 4.71
CA GLY A 111 -9.66 13.41 5.28
C GLY A 111 -11.18 13.43 5.41
N LYS A 112 -11.72 14.18 6.38
CA LYS A 112 -13.17 14.21 6.67
C LYS A 112 -14.03 14.72 5.51
N ASP A 113 -13.45 15.49 4.61
CA ASP A 113 -14.11 16.03 3.40
C ASP A 113 -13.85 15.14 2.17
N ALA A 114 -13.30 13.93 2.34
CA ALA A 114 -13.12 13.00 1.24
C ALA A 114 -14.48 12.48 0.78
N GLU A 115 -14.89 12.90 -0.41
CA GLU A 115 -16.08 12.38 -1.07
C GLU A 115 -15.81 10.97 -1.60
N ILE A 116 -16.54 10.00 -1.07
CA ILE A 116 -16.63 8.66 -1.66
C ILE A 116 -17.49 8.78 -2.92
N ASP A 117 -17.05 8.17 -4.01
CA ASP A 117 -17.81 8.14 -5.26
C ASP A 117 -19.24 7.61 -5.00
N PRO A 118 -20.30 8.29 -5.50
CA PRO A 118 -21.68 7.90 -5.22
C PRO A 118 -22.01 6.44 -5.58
N SER A 119 -21.40 5.90 -6.64
CA SER A 119 -21.60 4.50 -7.04
C SER A 119 -20.98 3.50 -6.05
N ILE A 120 -19.87 3.88 -5.41
CA ILE A 120 -19.24 3.07 -4.37
C ILE A 120 -20.04 3.17 -3.08
N GLU A 121 -20.51 4.37 -2.73
CA GLU A 121 -21.36 4.57 -1.56
C GLU A 121 -22.67 3.80 -1.69
N GLU A 122 -23.31 3.78 -2.86
CA GLU A 122 -24.51 2.96 -3.12
C GLU A 122 -24.24 1.47 -2.88
N ARG A 123 -23.11 0.95 -3.36
CA ARG A 123 -22.72 -0.46 -3.12
C ARG A 123 -22.48 -0.75 -1.65
N ILE A 124 -21.84 0.16 -0.93
CA ILE A 124 -21.64 0.07 0.53
C ILE A 124 -23.00 0.01 1.25
N GLN A 125 -23.93 0.91 0.90
CA GLN A 125 -25.25 0.94 1.52
C GLN A 125 -26.04 -0.33 1.20
N ASN A 126 -26.01 -0.80 -0.04
CA ASN A 126 -26.62 -2.07 -0.43
C ASN A 126 -26.01 -3.24 0.36
N TYR A 127 -24.69 -3.26 0.59
CA TYR A 127 -24.03 -4.27 1.41
C TYR A 127 -24.49 -4.27 2.88
N TYR A 128 -24.83 -3.09 3.42
CA TYR A 128 -25.38 -2.97 4.78
C TYR A 128 -26.85 -3.34 4.90
N GLN A 129 -27.64 -3.17 3.84
CA GLN A 129 -29.09 -3.34 3.87
C GLN A 129 -29.57 -4.68 3.30
N ASN A 130 -28.85 -5.24 2.35
CA ASN A 130 -29.20 -6.49 1.67
C ASN A 130 -28.26 -7.60 2.12
N ASP A 131 -28.82 -8.73 2.57
CA ASP A 131 -28.07 -9.88 3.08
C ASP A 131 -27.42 -10.70 1.96
N THR A 132 -27.87 -10.56 0.70
CA THR A 132 -27.43 -11.42 -0.41
C THR A 132 -25.93 -11.35 -0.65
N ALA A 133 -25.37 -10.14 -0.82
CA ALA A 133 -23.94 -9.95 -1.09
C ALA A 133 -23.03 -10.39 0.09
N PRO A 134 -23.26 -9.96 1.34
CA PRO A 134 -22.45 -10.42 2.47
C PRO A 134 -22.59 -11.92 2.75
N LEU A 135 -23.74 -12.53 2.44
CA LEU A 135 -23.93 -13.97 2.57
C LEU A 135 -23.12 -14.75 1.52
N MET A 136 -23.09 -14.27 0.27
CA MET A 136 -22.26 -14.87 -0.78
C MET A 136 -20.77 -14.76 -0.46
N ASP A 137 -20.34 -13.60 0.06
CA ASP A 137 -18.96 -13.39 0.52
C ASP A 137 -18.63 -14.28 1.74
N TRP A 138 -19.56 -14.44 2.68
CA TRP A 138 -19.38 -15.32 3.86
C TRP A 138 -19.28 -16.81 3.48
N ASN A 139 -20.11 -17.26 2.54
CA ASN A 139 -20.13 -18.66 2.09
C ASN A 139 -19.05 -18.98 1.05
N GLU A 140 -18.16 -18.04 0.76
CA GLU A 140 -17.06 -18.17 -0.17
C GLU A 140 -17.47 -18.74 -1.54
N VAL A 141 -18.61 -18.29 -2.08
CA VAL A 141 -19.24 -18.89 -3.28
C VAL A 141 -18.46 -18.59 -4.57
N TYR A 142 -17.34 -17.88 -4.50
CA TYR A 142 -16.58 -17.40 -5.64
C TYR A 142 -15.27 -18.15 -5.85
N GLU A 143 -14.93 -18.40 -7.12
CA GLU A 143 -13.65 -19.01 -7.52
C GLU A 143 -12.43 -18.11 -7.26
N LEU A 144 -12.63 -16.78 -7.29
CA LEU A 144 -11.57 -15.78 -7.14
C LEU A 144 -11.93 -14.76 -6.03
N PRO A 145 -10.98 -14.33 -5.19
CA PRO A 145 -11.24 -13.34 -4.14
C PRO A 145 -11.72 -12.01 -4.71
N SER A 146 -11.17 -11.58 -5.84
CA SER A 146 -11.58 -10.34 -6.52
C SER A 146 -13.06 -10.26 -6.89
N SER A 147 -13.75 -11.41 -6.92
CA SER A 147 -15.17 -11.50 -7.21
C SER A 147 -16.06 -11.25 -5.99
N TYR A 148 -15.48 -11.21 -4.78
CA TYR A 148 -16.17 -10.90 -3.54
C TYR A 148 -16.62 -9.45 -3.58
N HIS A 149 -17.86 -9.21 -3.17
CA HIS A 149 -18.43 -7.87 -3.17
C HIS A 149 -17.66 -6.94 -2.24
N TYR A 150 -17.31 -7.42 -1.05
CA TYR A 150 -16.47 -6.74 -0.07
C TYR A 150 -15.14 -6.30 -0.67
N GLU A 151 -14.37 -7.23 -1.21
CA GLU A 151 -13.04 -6.95 -1.75
C GLU A 151 -13.10 -6.01 -2.96
N SER A 152 -14.12 -6.15 -3.80
CA SER A 152 -14.38 -5.25 -4.91
C SER A 152 -14.68 -3.82 -4.43
N ILE A 153 -15.50 -3.65 -3.39
CA ILE A 153 -15.77 -2.33 -2.79
C ILE A 153 -14.47 -1.69 -2.27
N ILE A 154 -13.65 -2.43 -1.53
CA ILE A 154 -12.38 -1.90 -1.01
C ILE A 154 -11.40 -1.57 -2.14
N THR A 155 -11.35 -2.41 -3.18
CA THR A 155 -10.50 -2.17 -4.36
C THR A 155 -10.88 -0.87 -5.06
N ASP A 156 -12.17 -0.64 -5.26
CA ASP A 156 -12.66 0.57 -5.92
C ASP A 156 -12.44 1.82 -5.07
N LEU A 157 -12.62 1.74 -3.74
CA LEU A 157 -12.27 2.82 -2.80
C LEU A 157 -10.79 3.21 -2.95
N LEU A 158 -9.89 2.23 -3.08
CA LEU A 158 -8.45 2.46 -3.16
C LEU A 158 -7.92 2.66 -4.59
N LYS A 159 -8.75 2.52 -5.63
CA LYS A 159 -8.34 2.50 -7.04
C LYS A 159 -7.48 3.69 -7.44
N THR A 160 -7.88 4.90 -7.07
CA THR A 160 -7.13 6.12 -7.37
C THR A 160 -5.75 6.14 -6.70
N HIS A 161 -5.63 5.52 -5.52
CA HIS A 161 -4.37 5.41 -4.78
C HIS A 161 -3.48 4.30 -5.34
N LEU A 162 -4.06 3.16 -5.74
CA LEU A 162 -3.39 2.06 -6.46
C LEU A 162 -2.83 2.52 -7.81
N LEU A 163 -3.59 3.34 -8.55
CA LEU A 163 -3.11 3.94 -9.79
C LEU A 163 -2.02 4.98 -9.52
N GLY A 164 -2.23 5.86 -8.52
CA GLY A 164 -1.24 6.86 -8.12
C GLY A 164 0.10 6.25 -7.72
N ALA A 165 0.08 5.17 -6.95
CA ALA A 165 1.22 4.33 -6.58
C ALA A 165 2.05 3.90 -7.80
N ARG A 166 1.38 3.33 -8.81
CA ARG A 166 2.01 2.88 -10.06
C ARG A 166 2.61 4.06 -10.83
N TYR A 167 1.91 5.19 -10.93
CA TYR A 167 2.42 6.33 -11.70
C TYR A 167 3.66 7.01 -11.09
N ILE A 168 3.88 6.95 -9.77
CA ILE A 168 5.10 7.52 -9.15
C ILE A 168 6.36 6.88 -9.70
N VAL A 169 6.30 5.56 -9.87
CA VAL A 169 7.45 4.73 -10.22
C VAL A 169 7.72 4.87 -11.71
N ALA A 170 6.64 4.98 -12.51
CA ALA A 170 6.72 5.37 -13.92
C ALA A 170 7.39 6.73 -14.08
N LEU A 171 6.92 7.71 -13.30
CA LEU A 171 7.45 9.06 -13.30
C LEU A 171 8.91 9.09 -12.84
N ALA A 172 9.27 8.35 -11.78
CA ALA A 172 10.62 8.24 -11.27
C ALA A 172 11.59 7.70 -12.33
N GLY A 173 11.21 6.60 -12.99
CA GLY A 173 12.00 6.04 -14.09
C GLY A 173 12.13 7.00 -15.27
N ALA A 174 11.03 7.66 -15.67
CA ALA A 174 11.04 8.64 -16.75
C ALA A 174 11.92 9.87 -16.45
N ILE A 175 11.93 10.34 -15.19
CA ILE A 175 12.79 11.45 -14.75
C ILE A 175 14.26 11.06 -14.89
N LEU A 176 14.66 9.87 -14.45
CA LEU A 176 16.05 9.40 -14.55
C LEU A 176 16.50 9.29 -16.02
N ILE A 177 15.67 8.71 -16.88
CA ILE A 177 15.96 8.62 -18.32
C ILE A 177 16.08 10.01 -18.94
N SER A 178 15.15 10.92 -18.61
CA SER A 178 15.18 12.31 -19.11
C SER A 178 16.43 13.04 -18.64
N LEU A 179 16.85 12.87 -17.38
CA LEU A 179 18.08 13.44 -16.86
C LEU A 179 19.32 12.89 -17.58
N GLY A 180 19.35 11.59 -17.89
CA GLY A 180 20.38 10.98 -18.73
C GLY A 180 20.43 11.61 -20.13
N ALA A 181 19.27 11.77 -20.77
CA ALA A 181 19.15 12.38 -22.09
C ALA A 181 19.57 13.85 -22.11
N ILE A 182 19.09 14.66 -21.14
CA ILE A 182 19.49 16.07 -21.00
C ILE A 182 20.99 16.17 -20.77
N SER A 183 21.58 15.30 -19.93
CA SER A 183 23.03 15.29 -19.70
C SER A 183 23.81 15.00 -20.97
N ARG A 184 23.28 14.15 -21.86
CA ARG A 184 23.87 13.90 -23.19
C ARG A 184 23.74 15.10 -24.13
N ILE A 185 22.59 15.79 -24.12
CA ILE A 185 22.30 16.92 -25.02
C ILE A 185 23.09 18.16 -24.61
N HIS A 186 23.08 18.54 -23.33
CA HIS A 186 23.73 19.76 -22.83
C HIS A 186 25.24 19.65 -22.73
N SER A 187 25.77 18.47 -22.42
CA SER A 187 27.20 18.23 -22.33
C SER A 187 27.57 17.09 -23.25
N ARG A 188 28.19 17.41 -24.40
CA ARG A 188 28.81 16.38 -25.26
C ARG A 188 29.84 15.65 -24.40
N PRO A 189 29.59 14.38 -24.00
CA PRO A 189 30.37 13.74 -22.95
C PRO A 189 31.80 13.54 -23.45
N ARG A 190 32.75 14.15 -22.74
CA ARG A 190 34.18 14.22 -23.13
C ARG A 190 35.01 13.08 -22.55
N ASP A 191 34.52 12.38 -21.54
CA ASP A 191 35.21 11.26 -20.92
C ASP A 191 34.28 10.08 -20.59
N ARG A 192 34.92 8.94 -20.31
CA ARG A 192 34.24 7.68 -19.96
C ARG A 192 33.44 7.75 -18.65
N PHE A 193 33.75 8.70 -17.76
CA PHE A 193 33.06 8.84 -16.47
C PHE A 193 31.74 9.60 -16.64
N GLN A 194 31.70 10.61 -17.52
CA GLN A 194 30.47 11.28 -17.94
C GLN A 194 29.53 10.33 -18.67
N TRP A 195 30.05 9.46 -19.54
CA TRP A 195 29.27 8.37 -20.14
C TRP A 195 28.76 7.40 -19.08
N GLY A 196 29.57 7.09 -18.06
CA GLY A 196 29.15 6.27 -16.92
C GLY A 196 27.92 6.83 -16.20
N ILE A 197 27.90 8.14 -15.93
CA ILE A 197 26.77 8.82 -15.28
C ILE A 197 25.51 8.78 -16.15
N ILE A 198 25.66 9.00 -17.46
CA ILE A 198 24.52 8.95 -18.39
C ILE A 198 23.95 7.54 -18.46
N MET A 199 24.82 6.52 -18.56
CA MET A 199 24.39 5.13 -18.65
C MET A 199 23.82 4.61 -17.34
N SER A 200 24.31 5.04 -16.17
CA SER A 200 23.74 4.66 -14.87
C SER A 200 22.31 5.17 -14.74
N ARG A 201 22.08 6.46 -15.04
CA ARG A 201 20.74 7.07 -15.02
C ARG A 201 19.76 6.38 -15.96
N ILE A 202 20.19 6.07 -17.18
CA ILE A 202 19.34 5.37 -18.15
C ILE A 202 19.04 3.96 -17.67
N PHE A 203 20.07 3.20 -17.26
CA PHE A 203 19.89 1.83 -16.78
C PHE A 203 18.98 1.76 -15.56
N MET A 204 19.20 2.63 -14.58
CA MET A 204 18.39 2.70 -13.37
C MET A 204 16.96 3.14 -13.66
N GLY A 205 16.78 4.14 -14.53
CA GLY A 205 15.47 4.58 -14.98
C GLY A 205 14.71 3.48 -15.74
N THR A 206 15.39 2.73 -16.61
CA THR A 206 14.83 1.56 -17.28
C THR A 206 14.49 0.46 -16.30
N ALA A 207 15.34 0.16 -15.32
CA ALA A 207 15.05 -0.83 -14.28
C ALA A 207 13.79 -0.46 -13.49
N LEU A 208 13.63 0.81 -13.08
CA LEU A 208 12.41 1.28 -12.42
C LEU A 208 11.15 1.17 -13.31
N ILE A 209 11.28 1.42 -14.63
CA ILE A 209 10.16 1.23 -15.56
C ILE A 209 9.84 -0.25 -15.74
N VAL A 210 10.85 -1.12 -15.83
CA VAL A 210 10.65 -2.59 -15.94
C VAL A 210 10.04 -3.16 -14.65
N LEU A 211 10.34 -2.58 -13.48
CA LEU A 211 9.65 -2.94 -12.22
C LEU A 211 8.14 -2.68 -12.29
N LEU A 212 7.67 -1.71 -13.07
CA LEU A 212 6.22 -1.51 -13.31
C LEU A 212 5.65 -2.56 -14.24
N ALA A 213 6.48 -3.04 -15.17
CA ALA A 213 6.15 -4.13 -16.06
C ALA A 213 6.23 -5.51 -15.37
N LEU A 214 6.44 -5.57 -14.04
CA LEU A 214 6.16 -6.74 -13.20
C LEU A 214 4.64 -7.03 -13.09
N ASN A 215 3.93 -6.85 -14.18
CA ASN A 215 2.62 -7.41 -14.43
C ASN A 215 2.69 -8.92 -14.69
N PHE A 216 3.86 -9.55 -14.52
CA PHE A 216 4.03 -10.98 -14.53
C PHE A 216 3.34 -11.59 -13.31
N GLY A 217 2.25 -12.29 -13.59
CA GLY A 217 1.42 -13.03 -12.66
C GLY A 217 0.12 -13.37 -13.36
N GLU A 218 -0.38 -14.57 -13.11
CA GLU A 218 -1.64 -15.06 -13.67
C GLU A 218 -2.81 -14.24 -13.13
N ILE A 219 -2.71 -13.78 -11.87
CA ILE A 219 -3.78 -13.04 -11.19
C ILE A 219 -3.45 -11.55 -11.13
N GLN A 220 -4.29 -10.74 -11.75
CA GLN A 220 -4.16 -9.28 -11.87
C GLN A 220 -5.04 -8.53 -10.85
N SER A 221 -5.10 -9.04 -9.62
CA SER A 221 -5.92 -8.52 -8.52
C SER A 221 -5.07 -8.10 -7.32
N LEU A 222 -5.56 -7.13 -6.54
CA LEU A 222 -5.01 -6.77 -5.23
C LEU A 222 -5.16 -7.91 -4.20
N TRP A 223 -6.24 -8.66 -4.32
CA TRP A 223 -6.64 -9.73 -3.42
C TRP A 223 -6.49 -11.09 -4.09
N VAL A 224 -5.84 -12.01 -3.39
CA VAL A 224 -5.52 -13.36 -3.84
C VAL A 224 -5.56 -14.26 -2.61
N TRP A 225 -5.96 -15.51 -2.80
CA TRP A 225 -5.95 -16.51 -1.74
C TRP A 225 -4.54 -16.74 -1.19
N ASP A 226 -4.40 -17.03 0.10
CA ASP A 226 -3.11 -17.26 0.77
C ASP A 226 -2.23 -18.30 0.02
N TYR A 227 -2.86 -19.33 -0.55
CA TYR A 227 -2.15 -20.38 -1.31
C TYR A 227 -1.82 -19.98 -2.77
N GLN A 228 -2.43 -18.92 -3.29
CA GLN A 228 -2.22 -18.40 -4.65
C GLN A 228 -1.35 -17.13 -4.68
N GLU A 229 -0.85 -16.64 -3.54
CA GLU A 229 0.05 -15.48 -3.51
C GLU A 229 1.15 -15.62 -4.57
N ASN A 230 1.75 -16.82 -4.67
CA ASN A 230 2.48 -17.41 -5.81
C ASN A 230 2.30 -16.71 -7.17
N GLN A 231 1.03 -16.66 -7.56
CA GLN A 231 0.53 -16.38 -8.90
C GLN A 231 0.08 -14.93 -9.06
N GLN A 232 0.04 -14.16 -7.97
CA GLN A 232 -0.30 -12.74 -8.00
C GLN A 232 0.76 -11.94 -8.76
N ALA A 233 0.30 -10.97 -9.56
CA ALA A 233 1.22 -10.08 -10.27
C ALA A 233 2.19 -9.40 -9.30
N GLY A 234 3.47 -9.42 -9.65
CA GLY A 234 4.57 -8.90 -8.82
C GLY A 234 4.35 -7.44 -8.39
N VAL A 235 3.63 -6.64 -9.19
CA VAL A 235 3.25 -5.27 -8.84
C VAL A 235 2.35 -5.19 -7.58
N PHE A 236 1.39 -6.11 -7.40
CA PHE A 236 0.53 -6.10 -6.23
C PHE A 236 1.25 -6.61 -4.98
N ARG A 237 2.08 -7.65 -5.14
CA ARG A 237 2.97 -8.14 -4.08
C ARG A 237 3.92 -7.05 -3.60
N TRP A 238 4.45 -6.29 -4.55
CA TRP A 238 5.30 -5.15 -4.25
C TRP A 238 4.54 -4.03 -3.54
N ILE A 239 3.31 -3.72 -3.96
CA ILE A 239 2.43 -2.74 -3.29
C ILE A 239 2.11 -3.15 -1.84
N TRP A 240 1.84 -4.44 -1.60
CA TRP A 240 1.61 -5.00 -0.27
C TRP A 240 2.85 -4.95 0.62
N ALA A 241 4.04 -5.08 0.03
CA ALA A 241 5.26 -4.89 0.76
C ALA A 241 5.37 -3.42 1.21
N TRP A 242 5.42 -3.18 2.52
CA TRP A 242 5.77 -1.89 3.13
C TRP A 242 7.12 -1.31 2.63
N MET A 243 7.84 -2.09 1.82
CA MET A 243 9.10 -1.79 1.17
C MET A 243 9.00 -0.99 -0.13
N VAL A 244 7.84 -0.61 -0.67
CA VAL A 244 7.78 0.25 -1.89
C VAL A 244 8.62 1.52 -1.73
N LEU A 245 8.35 2.31 -0.69
CA LEU A 245 9.08 3.56 -0.44
C LEU A 245 10.55 3.30 -0.04
N PRO A 246 10.86 2.35 0.87
CA PRO A 246 12.25 1.96 1.15
C PRO A 246 13.05 1.49 -0.07
N THR A 247 12.48 0.66 -0.94
CA THR A 247 13.17 0.13 -2.13
C THR A 247 13.43 1.24 -3.14
N LEU A 248 12.47 2.15 -3.35
CA LEU A 248 12.70 3.35 -4.16
C LEU A 248 13.76 4.27 -3.54
N ALA A 249 13.76 4.46 -2.22
CA ALA A 249 14.75 5.28 -1.53
C ALA A 249 16.16 4.69 -1.64
N ILE A 250 16.31 3.37 -1.46
CA ILE A 250 17.58 2.65 -1.64
C ILE A 250 18.05 2.76 -3.08
N ALA A 251 17.14 2.61 -4.04
CA ALA A 251 17.42 2.80 -5.46
C ALA A 251 18.01 4.20 -5.75
N PHE A 252 17.35 5.26 -5.26
CA PHE A 252 17.86 6.63 -5.44
C PHE A 252 19.16 6.88 -4.69
N ALA A 253 19.33 6.34 -3.48
CA ALA A 253 20.56 6.48 -2.70
C ALA A 253 21.74 5.78 -3.40
N ALA A 254 21.52 4.58 -3.95
CA ALA A 254 22.51 3.85 -4.71
C ALA A 254 22.94 4.63 -5.98
N GLU A 255 21.97 5.16 -6.74
CA GLU A 255 22.25 5.99 -7.91
C GLU A 255 23.08 7.23 -7.51
N PHE A 256 22.68 7.92 -6.44
CA PHE A 256 23.42 9.09 -5.94
C PHE A 256 24.86 8.74 -5.57
N VAL A 257 25.11 7.62 -4.91
CA VAL A 257 26.46 7.16 -4.56
C VAL A 257 27.28 6.86 -5.81
N ILE A 258 26.70 6.16 -6.80
CA ILE A 258 27.35 5.86 -8.07
C ILE A 258 27.74 7.15 -8.79
N GLU A 259 26.82 8.12 -8.89
CA GLU A 259 27.08 9.41 -9.51
C GLU A 259 28.18 10.19 -8.77
N ALA A 260 28.14 10.23 -7.44
CA ALA A 260 29.15 10.93 -6.64
C ALA A 260 30.55 10.35 -6.85
N VAL A 261 30.67 9.02 -6.91
CA VAL A 261 31.93 8.32 -7.20
C VAL A 261 32.43 8.64 -8.61
N LEU A 262 31.55 8.58 -9.61
CA LEU A 262 31.89 8.85 -11.01
C LEU A 262 32.29 10.32 -11.22
N LEU A 263 31.58 11.27 -10.60
CA LEU A 263 31.89 12.70 -10.61
C LEU A 263 33.26 12.98 -9.99
N ARG A 264 33.57 12.34 -8.85
CA ARG A 264 34.88 12.47 -8.21
C ARG A 264 36.00 11.89 -9.09
N CYS A 265 35.77 10.75 -9.73
CA CYS A 265 36.69 10.16 -10.70
C CYS A 265 36.90 11.06 -11.93
N ALA A 266 35.85 11.69 -12.46
CA ALA A 266 35.94 12.64 -13.56
C ALA A 266 36.78 13.87 -13.17
N GLY A 267 36.51 14.46 -12.00
CA GLY A 267 37.29 15.59 -11.47
C GLY A 267 38.78 15.26 -11.31
N LEU A 268 39.09 14.08 -10.77
CA LEU A 268 40.47 13.60 -10.62
C LEU A 268 41.14 13.32 -11.98
N ALA A 269 40.43 12.75 -12.94
CA ALA A 269 40.95 12.50 -14.29
C ALA A 269 41.28 13.81 -15.02
N ILE A 270 40.43 14.83 -14.88
CA ILE A 270 40.68 16.18 -15.41
C ILE A 270 41.87 16.82 -14.69
N ALA A 271 41.96 16.73 -13.36
CA ALA A 271 43.08 17.26 -12.59
C ALA A 271 44.41 16.60 -12.98
N ARG A 272 44.41 15.29 -13.23
CA ARG A 272 45.57 14.54 -13.72
C ARG A 272 45.98 14.95 -15.14
N LYS A 273 45.03 15.07 -16.07
CA LYS A 273 45.30 15.60 -17.43
C LYS A 273 45.89 17.01 -17.41
N ARG A 274 45.50 17.84 -16.43
CA ARG A 274 46.04 19.20 -16.21
C ARG A 274 47.32 19.25 -15.38
N GLY A 275 47.92 18.10 -15.05
CA GLY A 275 49.17 18.01 -14.27
C GLY A 275 49.05 18.37 -12.78
N ARG A 276 47.84 18.55 -12.24
CA ARG A 276 47.59 18.95 -10.84
C ARG A 276 47.64 17.78 -9.85
N VAL A 277 47.53 16.55 -10.34
CA VAL A 277 47.61 15.30 -9.55
C VAL A 277 48.55 14.35 -10.27
N LYS A 278 49.64 13.93 -9.60
CA LYS A 278 50.65 13.00 -10.17
C LYS A 278 50.45 11.53 -9.75
N THR A 279 49.57 11.28 -8.78
CA THR A 279 49.34 9.95 -8.19
C THR A 279 48.27 9.15 -8.94
N SER A 280 48.18 7.84 -8.64
CA SER A 280 47.13 6.98 -9.21
C SER A 280 45.74 7.41 -8.74
N LEU A 281 44.72 7.23 -9.60
CA LEU A 281 43.35 7.68 -9.34
C LEU A 281 42.79 7.11 -8.03
N GLY A 282 43.06 5.83 -7.72
CA GLY A 282 42.62 5.20 -6.47
C GLY A 282 43.22 5.85 -5.22
N ARG A 283 44.51 6.20 -5.24
CA ARG A 283 45.14 6.91 -4.11
C ARG A 283 44.64 8.35 -3.97
N ALA A 284 44.41 9.03 -5.10
CA ALA A 284 43.88 10.38 -5.12
C ALA A 284 42.39 10.46 -4.74
N PHE A 285 41.64 9.36 -4.90
CA PHE A 285 40.25 9.25 -4.50
C PHE A 285 40.07 9.37 -2.99
N PHE A 286 40.93 8.77 -2.18
CA PHE A 286 40.83 8.82 -0.72
C PHE A 286 41.60 9.98 -0.06
N SER A 287 42.41 10.73 -0.82
CA SER A 287 43.08 11.93 -0.30
C SER A 287 42.13 13.12 -0.13
N ARG A 288 42.51 14.10 0.72
CA ARG A 288 41.76 15.34 1.06
C ARG A 288 41.15 16.02 -0.18
N PRO A 289 40.01 16.74 -0.02
CA PRO A 289 39.32 17.40 -1.13
C PRO A 289 40.27 18.35 -1.89
N LEU A 290 40.21 18.28 -3.21
CA LEU A 290 40.96 19.17 -4.11
C LEU A 290 40.61 20.62 -3.77
N SER A 291 41.55 21.42 -3.26
CA SER A 291 41.36 22.86 -3.11
C SER A 291 41.39 23.51 -4.49
N TRP A 292 40.26 24.06 -4.93
CA TRP A 292 40.13 24.71 -6.24
C TRP A 292 40.54 26.18 -6.25
N SER A 293 40.89 26.78 -5.12
CA SER A 293 41.42 28.14 -5.05
C SER A 293 42.94 28.13 -5.21
N LYS A 294 43.43 28.77 -6.27
CA LYS A 294 44.75 29.41 -6.20
C LYS A 294 44.55 30.73 -5.47
N PRO A 295 45.37 31.10 -4.47
CA PRO A 295 45.46 32.50 -4.08
C PRO A 295 45.96 33.28 -5.31
N ALA A 296 45.20 34.29 -5.72
CA ALA A 296 45.65 35.24 -6.73
C ALA A 296 46.91 35.93 -6.19
N LYS A 297 47.97 35.98 -7.01
CA LYS A 297 49.11 36.87 -6.81
C LYS A 297 48.84 38.16 -7.57
#